data_AF-A0AAW0NCZ6-F1
#
_entry.id   AF-A0AAW0NCZ6-F1
#
_cell.length_a   1.000
_cell.length_b   1.000
_cell.length_c   1.000
_cell.angle_alpha   90.00
_cell.angle_beta   90.00
_cell.angle_gamma   90.00
#
_symmetry.space_group_name_H-M   'P 1'
#
loop_
_entity.id
_entity.type
_entity.pdbx_description
1 polymer ?
#
loop_
_entity_poly.entity_id
_entity_poly.type
_entity_poly.pdbx_seq_one_letter_code
_entity_poly.pdbx_strand_id
1 'polypeptide(L)'
;MPGVKQSQSEDAALQELRSLGQDLQALRLHVDQKLGETQITGVGPVNGQTVMLNCTTPDTLGLLEALNPIFELSSIRPVSNLSTPTMVYVELSCLAFWEW
;
A
#
# COMPACT_ATOMS: atom_id res chain seq x y z
N MET A 1 -9.21 43.61 20.50
CA MET A 1 -8.53 42.48 19.84
C MET A 1 -9.59 41.66 19.12
N PRO A 2 -9.56 41.51 17.79
CA PRO A 2 -10.61 40.76 17.10
C PRO A 2 -10.27 39.26 17.11
N GLY A 3 -11.22 38.44 17.55
CA GLY A 3 -11.15 36.99 17.53
C GLY A 3 -11.38 36.45 16.11
N VAL A 4 -10.46 35.60 15.66
CA VAL A 4 -10.56 34.88 14.38
C VAL A 4 -11.60 33.77 14.55
N LYS A 5 -12.72 33.89 13.85
CA LYS A 5 -13.71 32.80 13.72
C LYS A 5 -13.11 31.80 12.74
N GLN A 6 -12.45 30.75 13.25
CA GLN A 6 -12.18 29.57 12.45
C GLN A 6 -13.53 29.03 11.94
N SER A 7 -13.61 28.87 10.63
CA SER A 7 -14.84 28.52 9.92
C SER A 7 -15.27 27.11 10.31
N GLN A 8 -16.52 26.96 10.75
CA GLN A 8 -17.13 25.70 11.20
C GLN A 8 -16.96 24.51 10.24
N SER A 9 -16.71 24.76 8.95
CA SER A 9 -16.44 23.73 7.94
C SER A 9 -15.05 23.10 8.05
N GLU A 10 -14.06 23.86 8.54
CA GLU A 10 -12.68 23.41 8.71
C GLU A 10 -12.59 22.43 9.88
N ASP A 11 -13.30 22.73 10.97
CA ASP A 11 -13.41 21.84 12.12
C ASP A 11 -14.08 20.50 11.76
N ALA A 12 -15.05 20.52 10.84
CA ALA A 12 -15.71 19.32 10.33
C ALA A 12 -14.75 18.45 9.49
N ALA A 13 -14.00 19.06 8.56
CA ALA A 13 -13.01 18.34 7.76
C ALA A 13 -11.88 17.75 8.62
N LEU A 14 -11.42 18.50 9.63
CA LEU A 14 -10.43 18.00 10.60
C LEU A 14 -10.99 16.86 11.44
N GLN A 15 -12.29 16.89 11.76
CA GLN A 15 -12.96 15.82 12.49
C GLN A 15 -13.06 14.54 11.65
N GLU A 16 -13.39 14.66 10.37
CA GLU A 16 -13.40 13.54 9.43
C GLU A 16 -12.00 12.93 9.26
N LEU A 17 -10.97 13.75 9.11
CA LEU A 17 -9.58 13.29 9.03
C LEU A 17 -9.14 12.55 10.30
N ARG A 18 -9.56 13.04 11.48
CA ARG A 18 -9.32 12.34 12.75
C ARG A 18 -10.02 10.98 12.79
N SER A 19 -11.29 10.93 12.39
CA SER A 19 -12.06 9.68 12.33
C SER A 19 -11.40 8.68 11.37
N LEU A 20 -11.02 9.12 10.18
CA LEU A 20 -10.33 8.30 9.19
C LEU A 20 -8.98 7.79 9.70
N GLY A 21 -8.22 8.64 10.40
CA GLY A 21 -6.96 8.24 11.04
C GLY A 21 -7.16 7.14 12.08
N GLN A 22 -8.27 7.15 12.82
CA GLN A 22 -8.63 6.09 13.77
C GLN A 22 -9.00 4.80 13.05
N ASP A 23 -9.78 4.87 11.97
CA ASP A 23 -10.16 3.71 11.17
C ASP A 23 -8.95 3.03 10.51
N LEU A 24 -8.01 3.82 9.97
CA LEU A 24 -6.76 3.30 9.41
C LEU A 24 -5.88 2.63 10.46
N GLN A 25 -5.84 3.15 11.69
CA GLN A 25 -5.16 2.51 12.81
C GLN A 25 -5.82 1.18 13.21
N ALA A 26 -7.16 1.12 13.21
CA ALA A 26 -7.90 -0.10 13.49
C ALA A 26 -7.67 -1.17 12.40
N LEU A 27 -7.64 -0.76 11.13
CA LEU A 27 -7.28 -1.63 10.01
C LEU A 27 -5.85 -2.16 10.14
N ARG A 28 -4.89 -1.30 10.52
CA ARG A 28 -3.51 -1.71 10.75
C ARG A 28 -3.43 -2.80 11.82
N LEU A 29 -4.11 -2.58 12.95
CA LEU A 29 -4.15 -3.53 14.05
C LEU A 29 -4.79 -4.86 13.61
N HIS A 30 -5.88 -4.82 12.85
CA HIS A 30 -6.55 -6.03 12.36
C HIS A 30 -5.68 -6.81 11.35
N VAL A 31 -4.98 -6.12 10.44
CA VAL A 31 -4.05 -6.76 9.49
C VAL A 31 -2.88 -7.39 10.25
N ASP A 32 -2.31 -6.70 11.23
CA ASP A 32 -1.21 -7.22 12.06
C ASP A 32 -1.66 -8.46 12.87
N GLN A 33 -2.88 -8.47 13.39
CA GLN A 33 -3.47 -9.63 14.07
C GLN A 33 -3.73 -10.80 13.13
N LYS A 34 -4.29 -10.56 11.94
CA LYS A 34 -4.51 -11.61 10.92
C LYS A 34 -3.21 -12.24 10.43
N LEU A 35 -2.13 -11.46 10.40
CA LEU A 35 -0.80 -11.95 10.04
C LEU A 35 -0.14 -12.73 11.19
N GLY A 36 -0.46 -12.41 12.45
CA GLY A 36 0.02 -13.12 13.64
C GLY A 36 -0.77 -14.39 14.02
N GLU A 37 -2.05 -14.47 13.64
CA GLU A 37 -2.94 -15.62 13.92
C GLU A 37 -2.89 -16.72 12.85
N THR A 38 -2.28 -16.45 11.70
CA THR A 38 -1.91 -17.55 10.80
C THR A 38 -0.77 -18.30 11.47
N GLN A 39 -1.10 -19.42 12.10
CA GLN A 39 -0.12 -20.45 12.47
C GLN A 39 0.64 -20.86 11.21
N ILE A 40 1.75 -20.19 10.91
CA ILE A 40 2.87 -20.81 10.23
C ILE A 40 3.55 -21.75 11.24
N THR A 41 2.80 -22.75 11.72
CA THR A 41 3.37 -24.06 12.02
C THR A 41 3.61 -24.72 10.66
N GLY A 42 4.61 -24.17 9.99
CA GLY A 42 5.00 -24.50 8.64
C GLY A 42 6.43 -24.08 8.52
N VAL A 43 7.32 -24.97 8.99
CA VAL A 43 8.60 -25.17 8.31
C VAL A 43 8.28 -25.79 6.94
N GLY A 44 7.48 -25.08 6.14
CA GLY A 44 7.28 -25.35 4.74
C GLY A 44 8.34 -24.55 3.98
N PRO A 45 8.83 -25.04 2.84
CA PRO A 45 9.78 -24.28 2.06
C PRO A 45 9.13 -22.92 1.76
N VAL A 46 9.74 -21.84 2.25
CA VAL A 46 9.59 -20.54 1.59
C VAL A 46 10.19 -20.80 0.23
N ASN A 47 9.34 -21.17 -0.71
CA ASN A 47 9.66 -21.29 -2.10
C ASN A 47 9.98 -19.87 -2.56
N GLY A 48 11.23 -19.46 -2.35
CA GLY A 48 11.86 -18.43 -3.15
C GLY A 48 11.81 -18.94 -4.58
N GLN A 49 10.66 -18.74 -5.23
CA GLN A 49 10.47 -19.05 -6.63
C GLN A 49 11.33 -18.04 -7.37
N THR A 50 12.55 -18.45 -7.68
CA THR A 50 13.39 -17.74 -8.64
C THR A 50 12.69 -17.85 -9.99
N VAL A 51 11.87 -16.84 -10.32
CA VAL A 51 11.23 -16.75 -11.63
C VAL A 51 12.33 -16.36 -12.62
N MET A 52 12.79 -17.31 -13.41
CA MET A 52 13.66 -17.01 -14.53
C MET A 52 12.81 -16.39 -15.64
N LEU A 53 13.10 -15.12 -15.95
CA LEU A 53 12.47 -14.43 -17.05
C LEU A 53 13.07 -14.92 -18.36
N ASN A 54 12.22 -15.33 -19.30
CA ASN A 54 12.65 -15.65 -20.65
C ASN A 54 12.67 -14.36 -21.47
N CYS A 55 13.85 -13.79 -21.64
CA CYS A 55 14.05 -12.59 -22.46
C CYS A 55 14.45 -13.01 -23.88
N THR A 56 13.60 -12.73 -24.87
CA THR A 56 13.88 -13.00 -26.29
C THR A 56 14.71 -11.90 -26.95
N THR A 57 14.41 -10.65 -26.62
CA THR A 57 15.02 -9.46 -27.21
C THR A 57 15.32 -8.41 -26.14
N PRO A 58 16.45 -7.68 -26.23
CA PRO A 58 16.85 -6.68 -25.23
C PRO A 58 16.20 -5.31 -25.50
N ASP A 59 14.90 -5.30 -25.75
CA ASP A 59 14.11 -4.09 -26.02
C ASP A 59 12.97 -3.94 -24.99
N THR A 60 12.37 -2.74 -24.92
CA THR A 60 11.34 -2.43 -23.93
C THR A 60 10.12 -3.33 -24.04
N LEU A 61 9.72 -3.71 -25.27
CA LEU A 61 8.57 -4.58 -25.49
C LEU A 61 8.88 -6.01 -25.06
N GLY A 62 10.06 -6.54 -25.43
CA GLY A 62 10.52 -7.85 -24.97
C GLY A 62 10.64 -7.96 -23.45
N LEU A 63 11.06 -6.88 -22.76
CA LEU A 63 11.08 -6.83 -21.30
C LEU A 63 9.66 -6.85 -20.69
N LEU A 64 8.72 -6.10 -21.27
CA LEU A 64 7.34 -6.08 -20.79
C LEU A 64 6.66 -7.43 -20.95
N GLU A 65 6.87 -8.11 -22.09
CA GLU A 65 6.37 -9.48 -22.32
C GLU A 65 6.96 -10.47 -21.32
N ALA A 66 8.28 -10.40 -21.07
CA ALA A 66 8.94 -11.26 -20.12
C ALA A 66 8.44 -11.04 -18.68
N LEU A 67 8.11 -9.80 -18.31
CA LEU A 67 7.59 -9.44 -16.98
C LEU A 67 6.09 -9.70 -16.81
N ASN A 68 5.35 -9.96 -17.88
CA ASN A 68 3.89 -10.15 -17.83
C ASN A 68 3.44 -11.19 -16.77
N PRO A 69 4.07 -12.38 -16.65
CA PRO A 69 3.72 -13.37 -15.64
C PRO A 69 4.00 -12.91 -14.20
N ILE A 70 4.94 -11.98 -13.99
CA ILE A 70 5.24 -11.45 -12.65
C ILE A 70 4.10 -10.56 -12.15
N PHE A 71 3.44 -9.81 -13.03
CA PHE A 71 2.32 -8.94 -12.65
C PHE A 71 1.05 -9.72 -12.30
N GLU A 72 0.90 -10.94 -12.81
CA GLU A 72 -0.22 -11.84 -12.46
C GLU A 72 -0.06 -12.49 -11.07
N LEU A 73 1.14 -12.44 -10.50
CA LEU A 73 1.41 -13.00 -9.18
C LEU A 73 0.93 -12.03 -8.09
N SER A 74 -0.24 -12.32 -7.53
CA SER A 74 -0.93 -11.51 -6.50
C SER A 74 -0.20 -11.36 -5.16
N SER A 75 0.93 -12.05 -4.95
CA SER A 75 1.58 -12.16 -3.63
C SER A 75 3.11 -11.92 -3.64
N ILE A 76 3.65 -11.20 -4.62
CA ILE A 76 5.09 -10.86 -4.63
C ILE A 76 5.35 -9.63 -3.77
N ARG A 77 6.27 -9.76 -2.80
CA ARG A 77 6.86 -8.60 -2.13
C ARG A 77 8.20 -8.26 -2.80
N PRO A 78 8.39 -7.04 -3.34
CA PRO A 78 9.62 -6.65 -4.05
C PRO A 78 10.74 -6.31 -3.08
N VAL A 79 11.01 -7.19 -2.11
CA VAL A 79 12.09 -7.03 -1.14
C VAL A 79 13.04 -8.22 -1.28
N SER A 80 14.32 -7.94 -1.47
CA SER A 80 15.36 -8.96 -1.45
C SER A 80 15.49 -9.62 -0.07
N ASN A 81 15.06 -8.91 0.98
CA ASN A 81 15.06 -9.38 2.35
C ASN A 81 13.66 -9.17 2.97
N LEU A 82 13.03 -10.26 3.40
CA LEU A 82 11.68 -10.27 3.96
C LEU A 82 11.58 -9.53 5.30
N SER A 83 12.70 -9.34 6.00
CA SER A 83 12.77 -8.53 7.23
C SER A 83 12.86 -7.03 6.94
N THR A 84 13.07 -6.63 5.69
CA THR A 84 13.08 -5.22 5.29
C THR A 84 11.64 -4.74 5.02
N PRO A 85 11.14 -3.71 5.71
CA PRO A 85 9.79 -3.21 5.50
C PRO A 85 9.66 -2.46 4.15
N THR A 86 8.54 -2.64 3.46
CA THR A 86 8.17 -1.81 2.29
C THR A 86 7.51 -0.52 2.76
N MET A 87 8.15 0.61 2.51
CA MET A 87 7.60 1.93 2.84
C MET A 87 6.65 2.38 1.72
N VAL A 88 5.36 2.53 2.04
CA VAL A 88 4.33 3.01 1.11
C VAL A 88 3.90 4.41 1.53
N TYR A 89 3.96 5.37 0.61
CA TYR A 89 3.47 6.72 0.80
C TYR A 89 2.14 6.86 0.05
N VAL A 90 1.11 7.34 0.74
CA VAL A 90 -0.20 7.61 0.16
C VAL A 90 -0.41 9.12 0.17
N GLU A 91 -0.59 9.70 -1.00
CA GLU A 91 -0.91 11.11 -1.16
C GLU A 91 -2.39 11.22 -1.51
N LEU A 92 -3.13 12.01 -0.73
CA LEU A 92 -4.55 12.26 -0.95
C LEU A 92 -4.69 13.63 -1.61
N SER A 93 -5.01 13.63 -2.90
CA SER A 93 -5.33 14.86 -3.63
C SER A 93 -6.82 15.15 -3.50
N CYS A 94 -7.17 16.22 -2.77
CA CYS A 94 -8.54 16.72 -2.75
C CYS A 94 -8.75 17.65 -3.95
N LEU A 95 -9.50 17.19 -4.95
CA LEU A 95 -9.96 18.05 -6.04
C LEU A 95 -11.12 18.89 -5.52
N ALA A 96 -10.80 20.05 -4.94
CA ALA A 96 -11.80 21.07 -4.70
C ALA A 96 -12.27 21.60 -6.06
N PHE A 97 -13.52 21.28 -6.40
CA PHE A 97 -14.22 21.79 -7.58
C PHE A 97 -14.54 23.27 -7.33
N TRP A 98 -13.59 24.16 -7.61
CA TRP A 98 -13.82 25.61 -7.58
C TRP A 98 -14.49 26.05 -8.88
N GLU A 99 -15.77 25.69 -9.05
CA GLU A 99 -16.68 26.38 -9.96
C GLU A 99 -18.03 26.50 -9.24
N TRP A 100 -18.24 27.62 -8.53
CA TRP A 100 -19.48 28.40 -8.38
C TRP A 100 -19.13 29.76 -7.77
#